data_AF-A0A1S2MYQ0-F1
#
_entry.id   AF-A0A1S2MYQ0-F1
#
_cell.length_a   1.000
_cell.length_b   1.000
_cell.length_c   1.000
_cell.angle_alpha   90.00
_cell.angle_beta   90.00
_cell.angle_gamma   90.00
#
_symmetry.space_group_name_H-M   'P 1'
#
loop_
_entity.id
_entity.type
_entity.pdbx_description
1 polymer ?
#
loop_
_entity_poly.entity_id
_entity_poly.type
_entity_poly.pdbx_seq_one_letter_code
_entity_poly.pdbx_strand_id
1 'polypeptide(L)'
;MGLNLTDGFGHYYRPDPQRVRAAFRTGVIVLDTNVLLNVLRYSPSAREELLGVIESIADRCFVPHQIALEYNRNRVRVVEDRLQELELATTEINNIRSKVRAVVNNLRDRRTLPLSEVSKLEDSVAEFFKALEGTSTEASEQYDLDPDQMVDTVDAWTARLTVALGGRVADKPTEETLRKDQAEATRRREGKIAPGFKDQAGGDYLWWAEVLRFPDLKSKPLVVVSDDAAKGDWRFETRGFTVGPHAILLEDVYKAGATDLVLLTTRDLLQLVEDLGSSPVSESTIAESEKVLAVRNVHWTLGGYVDLIHALEIEGYDMRARVIRAAAANGGTLAREDVYDIAGISEADRSLRQFATPVQRLTRQLEGEGVVPEGVPDALKADYDGPGKAVGYSVPNEFVEFEQVVSASAAIVEQEATTDWSVRDQVRAQMRSAIKRRAQAHGSPEDASHVAEVLLGRAEAQTKHAAPAAEIGLDQSAQSPQESRK
;
A
#
# COMPACT_ATOMS: atom_id res chain seq x y z
N MET A 1 12.20 1.94 49.22
CA MET A 1 11.03 2.68 48.69
C MET A 1 10.03 1.65 48.21
N GLY A 2 8.74 1.81 48.53
CA GLY A 2 7.70 0.90 48.06
C GLY A 2 7.35 1.15 46.60
N LEU A 3 6.79 0.14 45.94
CA LEU A 3 6.25 0.26 44.58
C LEU A 3 5.11 1.28 44.56
N ASN A 4 5.07 2.12 43.53
CA ASN A 4 4.00 3.08 43.25
C ASN A 4 3.08 2.58 42.12
N LEU A 5 1.99 3.30 41.85
CA LEU A 5 0.96 2.92 40.87
C LEU A 5 1.49 2.79 39.42
N THR A 6 2.61 3.42 39.11
CA THR A 6 3.22 3.43 37.78
C THR A 6 4.36 2.43 37.62
N ASP A 7 4.86 1.85 38.73
CA ASP A 7 5.97 0.90 38.69
C ASP A 7 5.56 -0.41 38.01
N GLY A 8 6.25 -0.76 36.92
CA GLY A 8 5.92 -1.94 36.09
C GLY A 8 4.84 -1.70 35.02
N PHE A 9 4.24 -0.51 34.97
CA PHE A 9 3.14 -0.17 34.05
C PHE A 9 3.56 0.80 32.93
N GLY A 10 4.86 0.87 32.63
CA GLY A 10 5.42 1.81 31.65
C GLY A 10 4.89 1.67 30.22
N HIS A 11 4.20 0.58 29.86
CA HIS A 11 3.54 0.40 28.55
C HIS A 11 2.25 1.21 28.40
N TYR A 12 1.66 1.71 29.50
CA TYR A 12 0.49 2.58 29.47
C TYR A 12 0.82 4.06 29.34
N TYR A 13 2.11 4.42 29.28
CA TYR A 13 2.58 5.80 29.19
C TYR A 13 3.53 5.98 28.02
N ARG A 14 3.50 7.16 27.40
CA ARG A 14 4.48 7.51 26.35
C ARG A 14 5.90 7.39 26.90
N PRO A 15 6.87 6.89 26.11
CA PRO A 15 8.23 6.76 26.58
C PRO A 15 8.82 8.16 26.82
N ASP A 16 9.40 8.36 28.00
CA ASP A 16 10.17 9.56 28.30
C ASP A 16 11.42 9.61 27.38
N PRO A 17 11.66 10.72 26.64
CA PRO A 17 12.86 10.87 25.82
C PRO A 17 14.18 10.63 26.58
N GLN A 18 14.25 10.95 27.87
CA GLN A 18 15.45 10.67 28.67
C GLN A 18 15.64 9.17 28.92
N ARG A 19 14.55 8.44 29.20
CA ARG A 19 14.56 6.97 29.29
C ARG A 19 15.00 6.34 27.97
N VAL A 20 14.47 6.80 26.83
CA VAL A 20 14.87 6.32 25.50
C VAL A 20 16.36 6.54 25.26
N ARG A 21 16.88 7.74 25.53
CA ARG A 21 18.31 8.07 25.40
C ARG A 21 19.18 7.20 26.32
N ALA A 22 18.74 6.96 27.56
CA ALA A 22 19.47 6.11 28.50
C ALA A 22 19.51 4.64 28.03
N ALA A 23 18.36 4.10 27.64
CA ALA A 23 18.25 2.75 27.09
C ALA A 23 19.10 2.57 25.83
N PHE A 24 19.06 3.55 24.93
CA PHE A 24 19.86 3.54 23.71
C PHE A 24 21.36 3.58 23.97
N ARG A 25 21.86 4.23 25.02
CA ARG A 25 23.31 4.30 25.29
C ARG A 25 23.89 2.99 25.82
N THR A 26 23.11 2.20 26.55
CA THR A 26 23.63 1.02 27.26
C THR A 26 23.00 -0.31 26.82
N GLY A 27 21.93 -0.24 26.03
CA GLY A 27 21.14 -1.38 25.62
C GLY A 27 21.77 -2.22 24.52
N VAL A 28 21.29 -3.45 24.40
CA VAL A 28 21.47 -4.30 23.23
C VAL A 28 20.57 -3.77 22.12
N ILE A 29 21.13 -3.52 20.95
CA ILE A 29 20.39 -3.03 19.78
C ILE A 29 20.12 -4.20 18.84
N VAL A 30 18.87 -4.34 18.41
CA VAL A 30 18.49 -5.28 17.36
C VAL A 30 17.90 -4.47 16.22
N LEU A 31 18.53 -4.57 15.05
CA LEU A 31 18.06 -3.97 13.82
C LEU A 31 17.24 -5.01 13.07
N ASP A 32 15.97 -4.71 12.81
CA ASP A 32 15.11 -5.54 11.98
C ASP A 32 15.67 -5.66 10.55
N THR A 33 15.30 -6.73 9.85
CA THR A 33 15.68 -7.01 8.47
C THR A 33 15.43 -5.80 7.57
N ASN A 34 14.29 -5.13 7.75
CA ASN A 34 13.90 -3.98 6.94
C ASN A 34 14.86 -2.80 7.09
N VAL A 35 15.39 -2.56 8.28
CA VAL A 35 16.37 -1.50 8.54
C VAL A 35 17.68 -1.81 7.82
N LEU A 36 18.11 -3.07 7.84
CA LEU A 36 19.31 -3.50 7.12
C LEU A 36 19.11 -3.40 5.60
N LEU A 37 17.93 -3.78 5.10
CA LEU A 37 17.59 -3.68 3.68
C LEU A 37 17.47 -2.22 3.20
N ASN A 38 17.17 -1.26 4.09
CA ASN A 38 17.17 0.16 3.73
C ASN A 38 18.55 0.65 3.28
N VAL A 39 19.64 0.02 3.74
CA VAL A 39 20.99 0.27 3.20
C VAL A 39 20.99 0.01 1.70
N LEU A 40 20.27 -0.98 1.19
CA LEU A 40 20.21 -1.23 -0.26
C LEU A 40 19.19 -0.33 -0.97
N ARG A 41 18.09 0.07 -0.30
CA ARG A 41 17.01 0.89 -0.90
C ARG A 41 17.36 2.36 -1.08
N TYR A 42 18.04 2.94 -0.10
CA TYR A 42 18.22 4.39 -0.03
C TYR A 42 19.08 4.93 -1.15
N SER A 43 18.90 6.23 -1.43
CA SER A 43 19.81 7.02 -2.25
C SER A 43 21.26 6.90 -1.76
N PRO A 44 22.27 7.06 -2.62
CA PRO A 44 23.66 6.83 -2.25
C PRO A 44 24.14 7.61 -1.02
N SER A 45 23.73 8.88 -0.87
CA SER A 45 24.06 9.69 0.30
C SER A 45 23.37 9.19 1.58
N ALA A 46 22.07 8.91 1.50
CA ALA A 46 21.31 8.41 2.65
C ALA A 46 21.76 7.01 3.08
N ARG A 47 22.17 6.18 2.12
CA ARG A 47 22.77 4.88 2.36
C ARG A 47 24.08 4.99 3.14
N GLU A 48 24.98 5.88 2.75
CA GLU A 48 26.24 6.12 3.46
C GLU A 48 25.99 6.56 4.91
N GLU A 49 25.07 7.50 5.12
CA GLU A 49 24.73 7.98 6.45
C GLU A 49 24.10 6.88 7.32
N LEU A 50 23.14 6.11 6.79
CA LEU A 50 22.54 4.98 7.51
C LEU A 50 23.59 3.93 7.87
N LEU A 51 24.49 3.59 6.95
CA LEU A 51 25.54 2.62 7.20
C LEU A 51 26.54 3.15 8.24
N GLY A 52 26.92 4.43 8.18
CA GLY A 52 27.75 5.07 9.20
C GLY A 52 27.09 5.06 10.58
N VAL A 53 25.77 5.25 10.65
CA VAL A 53 24.98 5.10 11.88
C VAL A 53 25.06 3.66 12.40
N ILE A 54 24.85 2.65 11.55
CA ILE A 54 24.97 1.23 11.93
C ILE A 54 26.39 0.90 12.42
N GLU A 55 27.42 1.40 11.73
CA GLU A 55 28.83 1.24 12.12
C GLU A 55 29.10 1.86 13.50
N SER A 56 28.53 3.04 13.80
CA SER A 56 28.71 3.75 15.08
C SER A 56 28.10 3.04 16.30
N ILE A 57 27.09 2.19 16.08
CA ILE A 57 26.38 1.45 17.14
C ILE A 57 26.70 -0.05 17.13
N ALA A 58 27.55 -0.49 16.20
CA ALA A 58 27.74 -1.90 15.90
C ALA A 58 28.16 -2.70 17.15
N ASP A 59 29.03 -2.17 18.01
CA ASP A 59 29.48 -2.80 19.26
C ASP A 59 28.36 -3.29 20.19
N ARG A 60 27.16 -2.72 20.08
CA ARG A 60 25.99 -3.06 20.89
C ARG A 60 24.92 -3.82 20.10
N CYS A 61 25.15 -4.06 18.81
CA CYS A 61 24.21 -4.79 17.97
C CYS A 61 24.24 -6.29 18.27
N PHE A 62 23.06 -6.90 18.26
CA PHE A 62 22.84 -8.33 18.14
C PHE A 62 21.95 -8.58 16.92
N VAL A 63 22.39 -9.48 16.04
CA VAL A 63 21.68 -9.80 14.80
C VAL A 63 21.21 -11.26 14.87
N PRO A 64 19.91 -11.50 15.13
CA PRO A 64 19.34 -12.83 15.01
C PRO A 64 19.66 -13.50 13.66
N HIS A 65 19.88 -14.80 13.67
CA HIS A 65 20.07 -15.62 12.49
C HIS A 65 18.89 -15.47 11.53
N GLN A 66 17.66 -15.43 12.04
CA GLN A 66 16.47 -15.22 11.22
C GLN A 66 16.50 -13.87 10.47
N ILE A 67 16.95 -12.78 11.11
CA ILE A 67 17.12 -11.47 10.44
C ILE A 67 18.19 -11.56 9.34
N ALA A 68 19.33 -12.20 9.64
CA ALA A 68 20.38 -12.41 8.63
C ALA A 68 19.89 -13.27 7.45
N LEU A 69 19.09 -14.30 7.71
CA LEU A 69 18.49 -15.16 6.70
C LEU A 69 17.53 -14.37 5.79
N GLU A 70 16.64 -13.56 6.38
CA GLU A 70 15.70 -12.74 5.63
C GLU A 70 16.41 -11.66 4.80
N TYR A 71 17.45 -11.02 5.36
CA TYR A 71 18.25 -10.05 4.60
C TYR A 71 18.83 -10.70 3.34
N ASN A 72 19.48 -11.86 3.49
CA ASN A 72 20.08 -12.57 2.36
C ASN A 72 19.05 -13.07 1.34
N ARG A 73 17.86 -13.48 1.78
CA ARG A 73 16.76 -13.88 0.88
C ARG A 73 16.21 -12.71 0.07
N ASN A 74 16.16 -11.52 0.67
CA ASN A 74 15.44 -10.39 0.11
C ASN A 74 16.34 -9.37 -0.60
N ARG A 75 17.67 -9.38 -0.36
CA ARG A 75 18.59 -8.33 -0.85
C ARG A 75 18.50 -8.07 -2.36
N VAL A 76 18.40 -9.11 -3.19
CA VAL A 76 18.35 -8.97 -4.66
C VAL A 76 17.03 -8.34 -5.07
N ARG A 77 15.91 -8.89 -4.59
CA ARG A 77 14.57 -8.35 -4.85
C ARG A 77 14.45 -6.88 -4.43
N VAL A 78 15.02 -6.51 -3.29
CA VAL A 78 15.00 -5.11 -2.83
C VAL A 78 15.69 -4.15 -3.80
N VAL A 79 16.76 -4.59 -4.45
CA VAL A 79 17.46 -3.80 -5.46
C VAL A 79 16.68 -3.76 -6.77
N GLU A 80 16.06 -4.88 -7.15
CA GLU A 80 15.15 -4.96 -8.31
C GLU A 80 13.95 -4.01 -8.15
N ASP A 81 13.23 -4.08 -7.02
CA ASP A 81 12.13 -3.19 -6.67
C ASP A 81 12.57 -1.71 -6.80
N ARG A 82 13.77 -1.39 -6.32
CA ARG A 82 14.29 -0.02 -6.35
C ARG A 82 14.60 0.46 -7.78
N LEU A 83 15.14 -0.39 -8.63
CA LEU A 83 15.38 -0.05 -10.03
C LEU A 83 14.05 0.16 -10.78
N GLN A 84 13.04 -0.67 -10.49
CA GLN A 84 11.70 -0.53 -11.05
C GLN A 84 11.03 0.78 -10.61
N GLU A 85 11.16 1.17 -9.33
CA GLU A 85 10.68 2.48 -8.84
C GLU A 85 11.28 3.66 -9.63
N LEU A 86 12.59 3.60 -9.93
CA LEU A 86 13.29 4.64 -10.71
C LEU A 86 12.83 4.66 -12.18
N GLU A 87 12.58 3.50 -12.77
CA GLU A 87 12.03 3.37 -14.13
C GLU A 87 10.57 3.87 -14.21
N LEU A 88 9.75 3.55 -13.21
CA LEU A 88 8.38 4.03 -13.09
C LEU A 88 8.33 5.55 -12.99
N ALA A 89 9.20 6.16 -12.16
CA ALA A 89 9.31 7.62 -12.08
C ALA A 89 9.65 8.24 -13.45
N THR A 90 10.55 7.63 -14.22
CA THR A 90 10.89 8.08 -15.58
C THR A 90 9.70 7.95 -16.54
N THR A 91 8.92 6.88 -16.41
CA THR A 91 7.72 6.65 -17.21
C THR A 91 6.62 7.66 -16.88
N GLU A 92 6.40 7.95 -15.60
CA GLU A 92 5.45 8.97 -15.14
C GLU A 92 5.82 10.36 -15.66
N ILE A 93 7.10 10.74 -15.62
CA ILE A 93 7.61 11.99 -16.19
C ILE A 93 7.22 12.10 -17.67
N ASN A 94 7.40 11.03 -18.44
CA ASN A 94 7.07 11.00 -19.86
C ASN A 94 5.56 11.06 -20.12
N ASN A 95 4.75 10.44 -19.25
CA ASN A 95 3.29 10.51 -19.31
C ASN A 95 2.78 11.94 -19.01
N ILE A 96 3.34 12.62 -18.00
CA ILE A 96 3.01 14.01 -17.70
C ILE A 96 3.41 14.91 -18.88
N ARG A 97 4.57 14.66 -19.49
CA ARG A 97 5.03 15.39 -20.68
C ARG A 97 4.07 15.29 -21.85
N SER A 98 3.56 14.09 -22.15
CA SER A 98 2.61 13.92 -23.25
C SER A 98 1.31 14.67 -22.98
N LYS A 99 0.79 14.63 -21.74
CA LYS A 99 -0.40 15.39 -21.30
C LYS A 99 -0.18 16.90 -21.42
N VAL A 100 0.96 17.43 -20.95
CA VAL A 100 1.28 18.87 -21.06
C VAL A 100 1.42 19.29 -22.53
N ARG A 101 2.11 18.51 -23.37
CA ARG A 101 2.21 18.78 -24.81
C ARG A 101 0.84 18.82 -25.50
N ALA A 102 -0.08 17.93 -25.13
CA ALA A 102 -1.44 17.93 -25.67
C ALA A 102 -2.20 19.23 -25.31
N VAL A 103 -2.04 19.73 -24.08
CA VAL A 103 -2.62 21.01 -23.64
C VAL A 103 -2.03 22.18 -24.46
N VAL A 104 -0.70 22.22 -24.61
CA VAL A 104 -0.02 23.28 -25.36
C VAL A 104 -0.44 23.29 -26.84
N ASN A 105 -0.51 22.11 -27.48
CA ASN A 105 -1.01 21.97 -28.84
C ASN A 105 -2.46 22.46 -28.98
N ASN A 106 -3.32 22.14 -28.02
CA ASN A 106 -4.72 22.59 -28.04
C ASN A 106 -4.82 24.13 -27.97
N LEU A 107 -4.00 24.79 -27.14
CA LEU A 107 -3.94 26.25 -27.04
C LEU A 107 -3.48 26.88 -28.36
N ARG A 108 -2.50 26.25 -29.03
CA ARG A 108 -2.01 26.66 -30.36
C ARG A 108 -3.13 26.57 -31.41
N ASP A 109 -3.78 25.41 -31.49
CA ASP A 109 -4.73 25.10 -32.56
C ASP A 109 -6.05 25.88 -32.41
N ARG A 110 -6.47 26.19 -31.17
CA ARG A 110 -7.64 27.03 -30.89
C ARG A 110 -7.39 28.53 -31.05
N ARG A 111 -6.15 28.95 -31.34
CA ARG A 111 -5.73 30.37 -31.42
C ARG A 111 -6.11 31.17 -30.16
N THR A 112 -6.19 30.49 -29.02
CA THR A 112 -6.59 31.08 -27.74
C THR A 112 -5.58 32.13 -27.26
N LEU A 113 -4.31 31.96 -27.66
CA LEU A 113 -3.19 32.83 -27.35
C LEU A 113 -2.43 33.24 -28.63
N PRO A 114 -1.73 34.38 -28.64
CA PRO A 114 -0.77 34.71 -29.68
C PRO A 114 0.31 33.62 -29.79
N LEU A 115 0.75 33.30 -31.01
CA LEU A 115 1.76 32.26 -31.26
C LEU A 115 3.08 32.53 -30.51
N SER A 116 3.45 33.80 -30.30
CA SER A 116 4.62 34.18 -29.52
C SER A 116 4.52 33.79 -28.04
N GLU A 117 3.31 33.79 -27.46
CA GLU A 117 3.09 33.36 -26.08
C GLU A 117 3.04 31.84 -25.96
N VAL A 118 2.50 31.15 -26.98
CA VAL A 118 2.57 29.69 -27.06
C VAL A 118 4.01 29.21 -27.16
N SER A 119 4.84 29.86 -27.99
CA SER A 119 6.27 29.53 -28.12
C SER A 119 7.03 29.69 -26.79
N LYS A 120 6.81 30.78 -26.05
CA LYS A 120 7.42 30.97 -24.73
C LYS A 120 7.00 29.90 -23.73
N LEU A 121 5.74 29.46 -23.81
CA LEU A 121 5.23 28.37 -22.98
C LEU A 121 5.87 27.03 -23.36
N GLU A 122 6.03 26.75 -24.66
CA GLU A 122 6.75 25.57 -25.16
C GLU A 122 8.19 25.53 -24.64
N ASP A 123 8.91 26.66 -24.70
CA ASP A 123 10.28 26.77 -24.19
C ASP A 123 10.34 26.54 -22.67
N SER A 124 9.41 27.14 -21.91
CA SER A 124 9.34 26.98 -20.45
C SER A 124 9.01 25.54 -20.05
N VAL A 125 8.11 24.89 -20.79
CA VAL A 125 7.76 23.47 -20.59
C VAL A 125 8.95 22.57 -20.93
N ALA A 126 9.68 22.87 -22.00
CA ALA A 126 10.87 22.11 -22.39
C ALA A 126 11.96 22.18 -21.31
N GLU A 127 12.25 23.38 -20.79
CA GLU A 127 13.24 23.55 -19.71
C GLU A 127 12.79 22.86 -18.40
N PHE A 128 11.52 22.95 -18.04
CA PHE A 128 10.97 22.23 -16.88
C PHE A 128 11.20 20.72 -17.00
N PHE A 129 10.84 20.13 -18.15
CA PHE A 129 10.98 18.70 -18.37
C PHE A 129 12.44 18.25 -18.48
N LYS A 130 13.31 19.08 -19.04
CA LYS A 130 14.76 18.83 -19.07
C LYS A 130 15.35 18.81 -17.66
N ALA A 131 14.96 19.73 -16.79
CA ALA A 131 15.38 19.74 -15.40
C ALA A 131 14.88 18.49 -14.65
N LEU A 132 13.61 18.12 -14.85
CA LEU A 132 12.99 16.95 -14.23
C LEU A 132 13.65 15.63 -14.66
N GLU A 133 13.93 15.49 -15.96
CA GLU A 133 14.69 14.36 -16.49
C GLU A 133 16.11 14.30 -15.95
N GLY A 134 16.81 15.44 -15.90
CA GLY A 134 18.15 15.51 -15.33
C GLY A 134 18.19 14.91 -13.93
N THR A 135 17.26 15.31 -13.06
CA THR A 135 17.17 14.77 -11.70
C THR A 135 16.84 13.27 -11.67
N SER A 136 15.93 12.80 -12.52
CA SER A 136 15.56 11.37 -12.58
C SER A 136 16.71 10.50 -13.10
N THR A 137 17.36 10.93 -14.18
CA THR A 137 18.51 10.25 -14.76
C THR A 137 19.69 10.23 -13.80
N GLU A 138 19.99 11.36 -13.14
CA GLU A 138 21.03 11.40 -12.11
C GLU A 138 20.75 10.41 -10.97
N ALA A 139 19.51 10.30 -10.51
CA ALA A 139 19.14 9.34 -9.46
C ALA A 139 19.35 7.88 -9.91
N SER A 140 19.01 7.55 -11.16
CA SER A 140 19.25 6.23 -11.75
C SER A 140 20.73 5.94 -11.96
N GLU A 141 21.49 6.89 -12.51
CA GLU A 141 22.92 6.72 -12.80
C GLU A 141 23.78 6.63 -11.52
N GLN A 142 23.36 7.31 -10.45
CA GLN A 142 24.05 7.25 -9.17
C GLN A 142 23.75 5.96 -8.38
N TYR A 143 22.71 5.22 -8.74
CA TYR A 143 22.39 3.96 -8.09
C TYR A 143 23.33 2.85 -8.60
N ASP A 144 24.22 2.41 -7.72
CA ASP A 144 25.41 1.61 -8.02
C ASP A 144 25.21 0.10 -7.79
N LEU A 145 23.97 -0.36 -7.59
CA LEU A 145 23.65 -1.75 -7.34
C LEU A 145 22.95 -2.38 -8.54
N ASP A 146 23.41 -3.56 -8.92
CA ASP A 146 22.90 -4.38 -10.02
C ASP A 146 22.46 -5.75 -9.47
N PRO A 147 21.15 -6.10 -9.55
CA PRO A 147 20.61 -7.37 -9.09
C PRO A 147 21.35 -8.58 -9.66
N ASP A 148 21.75 -8.55 -10.94
CA ASP A 148 22.40 -9.69 -11.60
C ASP A 148 23.80 -9.93 -11.00
N GLN A 149 24.54 -8.86 -10.71
CA GLN A 149 25.88 -8.96 -10.10
C GLN A 149 25.84 -9.43 -8.64
N MET A 150 24.75 -9.11 -7.93
CA MET A 150 24.56 -9.51 -6.52
C MET A 150 24.28 -11.01 -6.35
N VAL A 151 23.88 -11.72 -7.40
CA VAL A 151 23.72 -13.18 -7.36
C VAL A 151 25.08 -13.87 -7.28
N ASP A 152 26.05 -13.36 -8.06
CA ASP A 152 27.37 -13.97 -8.19
C ASP A 152 28.38 -13.48 -7.14
N THR A 153 28.19 -12.27 -6.61
CA THR A 153 29.13 -11.64 -5.70
C THR A 153 28.46 -10.95 -4.51
N VAL A 154 29.25 -10.68 -3.47
CA VAL A 154 28.81 -9.82 -2.37
C VAL A 154 29.10 -8.38 -2.77
N ASP A 155 28.05 -7.58 -2.89
CA ASP A 155 28.15 -6.15 -3.19
C ASP A 155 28.89 -5.37 -2.09
N ALA A 156 29.37 -4.17 -2.42
CA ALA A 156 30.18 -3.36 -1.52
C ALA A 156 29.44 -3.01 -0.20
N TRP A 157 28.13 -2.83 -0.24
CA TRP A 157 27.32 -2.41 0.91
C TRP A 157 27.05 -3.58 1.85
N THR A 158 26.71 -4.75 1.31
CA THR A 158 26.63 -5.99 2.08
C THR A 158 28.00 -6.37 2.66
N ALA A 159 29.09 -6.15 1.92
CA ALA A 159 30.44 -6.40 2.42
C ALA A 159 30.77 -5.51 3.63
N ARG A 160 30.45 -4.22 3.58
CA ARG A 160 30.62 -3.31 4.72
C ARG A 160 29.74 -3.69 5.91
N LEU A 161 28.46 -4.03 5.69
CA LEU A 161 27.58 -4.54 6.74
C LEU A 161 28.15 -5.81 7.39
N THR A 162 28.70 -6.72 6.59
CA THR A 162 29.34 -7.96 7.08
C THR A 162 30.53 -7.66 7.98
N VAL A 163 31.34 -6.65 7.64
CA VAL A 163 32.46 -6.20 8.48
C VAL A 163 31.95 -5.54 9.76
N ALA A 164 31.01 -4.60 9.65
CA ALA A 164 30.47 -3.85 10.79
C ALA A 164 29.80 -4.78 11.81
N LEU A 165 28.98 -5.72 11.34
CA LEU A 165 28.21 -6.65 12.17
C LEU A 165 28.93 -7.99 12.38
N GLY A 166 30.21 -8.09 11.99
CA GLY A 166 31.03 -9.28 12.17
C GLY A 166 31.08 -9.70 13.64
N GLY A 167 30.86 -10.99 13.91
CA GLY A 167 30.83 -11.55 15.27
C GLY A 167 29.57 -11.22 16.09
N ARG A 168 28.58 -10.55 15.50
CA ARG A 168 27.31 -10.17 16.18
C ARG A 168 26.09 -10.89 15.62
N VAL A 169 26.27 -11.66 14.56
CA VAL A 169 25.24 -12.51 13.97
C VAL A 169 25.14 -13.80 14.77
N ALA A 170 23.93 -14.16 15.19
CA ALA A 170 23.67 -15.38 15.92
C ALA A 170 23.91 -16.62 15.03
N ASP A 171 24.38 -17.69 15.67
CA ASP A 171 24.45 -18.99 15.04
C ASP A 171 23.05 -19.48 14.64
N LYS A 172 22.99 -20.29 13.57
CA LYS A 172 21.75 -20.94 13.17
C LYS A 172 21.20 -21.77 14.35
N PRO A 173 19.93 -21.59 14.74
CA PRO A 173 19.30 -22.42 15.76
C PRO A 173 19.36 -23.91 15.40
N THR A 174 19.49 -24.77 16.41
CA THR A 174 19.34 -26.21 16.20
C THR A 174 17.95 -26.53 15.66
N GLU A 175 17.83 -27.62 14.91
CA GLU A 175 16.53 -28.05 14.36
C GLU A 175 15.47 -28.23 15.45
N GLU A 176 15.87 -28.73 16.62
CA GLU A 176 14.97 -28.86 17.77
C GLU A 176 14.48 -27.49 18.28
N THR A 177 15.37 -26.51 18.39
CA THR A 177 15.03 -25.14 18.81
C THR A 177 14.12 -24.48 17.79
N LEU A 178 14.48 -24.55 16.51
CA LEU A 178 13.69 -23.99 15.42
C LEU A 178 12.27 -24.58 15.40
N ARG A 179 12.13 -25.90 15.56
CA ARG A 179 10.82 -26.56 15.62
C ARG A 179 9.98 -26.08 16.81
N LYS A 180 10.61 -25.85 17.97
CA LYS A 180 9.92 -25.30 19.16
C LYS A 180 9.46 -23.86 18.91
N ASP A 181 10.31 -23.03 18.31
CA ASP A 181 9.98 -21.65 18.01
C ASP A 181 8.87 -21.54 16.96
N GLN A 182 8.88 -22.39 15.93
CA GLN A 182 7.81 -22.45 14.93
C GLN A 182 6.47 -22.89 15.53
N ALA A 183 6.48 -23.86 16.45
CA ALA A 183 5.27 -24.28 17.16
C ALA A 183 4.72 -23.16 18.04
N GLU A 184 5.59 -22.41 18.71
CA GLU A 184 5.19 -21.26 19.51
C GLU A 184 4.70 -20.08 18.66
N ALA A 185 5.35 -19.80 17.52
CA ALA A 185 4.87 -18.82 16.54
C ALA A 185 3.44 -19.15 16.09
N THR A 186 3.18 -20.42 15.80
CA THR A 186 1.85 -20.91 15.41
C THR A 186 0.83 -20.68 16.52
N ARG A 187 1.16 -21.09 17.76
CA ARG A 187 0.30 -20.89 18.93
C ARG A 187 -0.01 -19.41 19.18
N ARG A 188 1.01 -18.54 19.06
CA ARG A 188 0.84 -17.08 19.21
C ARG A 188 -0.04 -16.49 18.12
N ARG A 189 0.14 -16.93 16.87
CA ARG A 189 -0.70 -16.51 15.74
C ARG A 189 -2.16 -16.88 15.95
N GLU A 190 -2.44 -18.15 16.26
CA GLU A 190 -3.80 -18.64 16.53
C GLU A 190 -4.44 -17.91 17.72
N GLY A 191 -3.66 -17.60 18.75
CA GLY A 191 -4.10 -16.87 19.94
C GLY A 191 -4.12 -15.35 19.80
N LYS A 192 -3.73 -14.77 18.65
CA LYS A 192 -3.53 -13.32 18.45
C LYS A 192 -2.62 -12.68 19.51
N ILE A 193 -1.53 -13.37 19.84
CA ILE A 193 -0.53 -12.98 20.84
C ILE A 193 0.69 -12.40 20.12
N ALA A 194 1.11 -11.18 20.48
CA ALA A 194 2.29 -10.56 19.89
C ALA A 194 3.60 -11.26 20.32
N PRO A 195 4.70 -11.13 19.57
CA PRO A 195 4.76 -10.55 18.22
C PRO A 195 4.45 -11.60 17.14
N GLY A 196 4.14 -11.11 15.94
CA GLY A 196 4.04 -11.93 14.74
C GLY A 196 2.70 -12.64 14.54
N PHE A 197 1.62 -12.22 15.21
CA PHE A 197 0.31 -12.83 14.94
C PHE A 197 -0.32 -12.32 13.63
N LYS A 198 0.16 -11.18 13.13
CA LYS A 198 -0.18 -10.66 11.79
C LYS A 198 0.73 -11.20 10.70
N ASP A 199 1.90 -11.73 11.07
CA ASP A 199 2.85 -12.34 10.15
C ASP A 199 2.48 -13.82 9.87
N GLN A 200 2.09 -14.09 8.62
CA GLN A 200 1.74 -15.44 8.18
C GLN A 200 2.95 -16.38 8.07
N ALA A 201 4.16 -15.84 7.85
CA ALA A 201 5.38 -16.63 7.77
C ALA A 201 5.92 -16.97 9.18
N GLY A 202 5.60 -16.15 10.18
CA GLY A 202 6.04 -16.31 11.57
C GLY A 202 7.49 -15.91 11.81
N GLY A 203 8.14 -15.24 10.85
CA GLY A 203 9.50 -14.72 10.95
C GLY A 203 9.66 -13.77 12.12
N ASP A 204 8.65 -12.94 12.38
CA ASP A 204 8.62 -11.98 13.50
C ASP A 204 8.90 -12.65 14.85
N TYR A 205 8.24 -13.78 15.11
CA TYR A 205 8.44 -14.49 16.37
C TYR A 205 9.77 -15.24 16.41
N LEU A 206 10.25 -15.74 15.27
CA LEU A 206 11.50 -16.53 15.23
C LEU A 206 12.69 -15.67 15.64
N TRP A 207 12.85 -14.47 15.08
CA TRP A 207 13.94 -13.60 15.49
C TRP A 207 13.73 -13.06 16.91
N TRP A 208 12.49 -12.80 17.33
CA TRP A 208 12.17 -12.42 18.71
C TRP A 208 12.63 -13.48 19.72
N ALA A 209 12.35 -14.75 19.44
CA ALA A 209 12.75 -15.87 20.29
C ALA A 209 14.28 -15.99 20.42
N GLU A 210 15.03 -15.71 19.35
CA GLU A 210 16.49 -15.64 19.39
C GLU A 210 17.00 -14.48 20.27
N VAL A 211 16.39 -13.30 20.17
CA VAL A 211 16.70 -12.15 21.04
C VAL A 211 16.49 -12.49 22.51
N LEU A 212 15.36 -13.11 22.85
CA LEU A 212 15.06 -13.50 24.25
C LEU A 212 16.06 -14.53 24.82
N ARG A 213 16.74 -15.29 23.96
CA ARG A 213 17.78 -16.24 24.36
C ARG A 213 19.19 -15.65 24.39
N PHE A 214 19.38 -14.42 23.91
CA PHE A 214 20.69 -13.80 23.84
C PHE A 214 21.27 -13.54 25.24
N PRO A 215 22.43 -14.13 25.61
CA PRO A 215 22.95 -14.05 26.97
C PRO A 215 23.23 -12.62 27.46
N ASP A 216 23.74 -11.74 26.59
CA ASP A 216 24.14 -10.38 26.97
C ASP A 216 22.96 -9.41 27.11
N LEU A 217 21.74 -9.86 26.83
CA LEU A 217 20.52 -9.11 27.08
C LEU A 217 20.25 -8.95 28.60
N LYS A 218 20.74 -9.88 29.42
CA LYS A 218 20.50 -9.85 30.87
C LYS A 218 21.04 -8.56 31.49
N SER A 219 20.20 -7.95 32.33
CA SER A 219 20.48 -6.68 33.01
C SER A 219 20.70 -5.48 32.09
N LYS A 220 20.38 -5.60 30.80
CA LYS A 220 20.47 -4.51 29.82
C LYS A 220 19.08 -4.16 29.25
N PRO A 221 18.88 -2.91 28.82
CA PRO A 221 17.75 -2.54 27.97
C PRO A 221 17.83 -3.25 26.62
N LEU A 222 16.69 -3.62 26.05
CA LEU A 222 16.56 -4.00 24.64
C LEU A 222 16.07 -2.80 23.84
N VAL A 223 16.78 -2.48 22.75
CA VAL A 223 16.34 -1.50 21.75
C VAL A 223 16.11 -2.23 20.43
N VAL A 224 14.87 -2.27 19.97
CA VAL A 224 14.53 -2.80 18.65
C VAL A 224 14.31 -1.63 17.72
N VAL A 225 14.99 -1.62 16.57
CA VAL A 225 14.76 -0.67 15.50
C VAL A 225 14.02 -1.38 14.37
N SER A 226 12.79 -0.99 14.10
CA SER A 226 11.96 -1.54 13.04
C SER A 226 10.90 -0.52 12.59
N ASP A 227 10.79 -0.35 11.29
CA ASP A 227 9.75 0.47 10.65
C ASP A 227 8.38 -0.22 10.65
N ASP A 228 8.35 -1.55 10.80
CA ASP A 228 7.11 -2.35 10.85
C ASP A 228 6.61 -2.56 12.28
N ALA A 229 7.51 -2.82 13.23
CA ALA A 229 7.20 -2.93 14.66
C ALA A 229 6.75 -1.59 15.29
N ALA A 230 6.80 -0.50 14.53
CA ALA A 230 6.19 0.77 14.89
C ALA A 230 4.66 0.78 14.75
N LYS A 231 4.10 -0.22 14.07
CA LYS A 231 2.66 -0.39 13.81
C LYS A 231 2.21 -1.79 14.24
N GLY A 232 0.92 -1.96 14.52
CA GLY A 232 0.34 -3.30 14.68
C GLY A 232 0.55 -3.95 16.06
N ASP A 233 0.94 -5.23 16.08
CA ASP A 233 0.94 -6.08 17.28
C ASP A 233 2.11 -5.82 18.24
N TRP A 234 3.11 -5.07 17.81
CA TRP A 234 4.27 -4.71 18.63
C TRP A 234 4.02 -3.55 19.60
N ARG A 235 3.04 -2.68 19.32
CA ARG A 235 2.75 -1.49 20.13
C ARG A 235 1.33 -1.51 20.70
N PHE A 236 1.20 -0.91 21.89
CA PHE A 236 -0.09 -0.57 22.45
C PHE A 236 -0.55 0.79 21.92
N GLU A 237 -1.72 0.81 21.29
CA GLU A 237 -2.39 2.02 20.81
C GLU A 237 -3.67 2.27 21.62
N THR A 238 -3.87 3.52 22.05
CA THR A 238 -5.13 3.93 22.68
C THR A 238 -5.56 5.30 22.18
N ARG A 239 -6.83 5.44 21.75
CA ARG A 239 -7.41 6.70 21.24
C ARG A 239 -6.56 7.38 20.15
N GLY A 240 -5.94 6.59 19.26
CA GLY A 240 -5.07 7.10 18.19
C GLY A 240 -3.66 7.53 18.66
N PHE A 241 -3.30 7.27 19.91
CA PHE A 241 -1.96 7.51 20.42
C PHE A 241 -1.21 6.20 20.60
N THR A 242 -0.03 6.12 19.97
CA THR A 242 0.97 5.10 20.25
C THR A 242 1.58 5.38 21.63
N VAL A 243 1.49 4.40 22.53
CA VAL A 243 1.85 4.57 23.93
C VAL A 243 3.19 3.90 24.25
N GLY A 244 3.39 2.67 23.83
CA GLY A 244 4.62 1.93 24.11
C GLY A 244 4.58 0.49 23.58
N PRO A 245 5.56 -0.36 23.90
CA PRO A 245 5.54 -1.76 23.52
C PRO A 245 4.33 -2.49 24.10
N HIS A 246 3.82 -3.49 23.38
CA HIS A 246 2.73 -4.32 23.88
C HIS A 246 3.12 -5.03 25.19
N ALA A 247 2.21 -5.13 26.16
CA ALA A 247 2.49 -5.66 27.50
C ALA A 247 3.11 -7.06 27.49
N ILE A 248 2.65 -7.94 26.59
CA ILE A 248 3.22 -9.29 26.42
C ILE A 248 4.70 -9.29 26.02
N LEU A 249 5.13 -8.29 25.23
CA LEU A 249 6.54 -8.16 24.85
C LEU A 249 7.39 -7.72 26.04
N LEU A 250 6.86 -6.82 26.87
CA LEU A 250 7.51 -6.44 28.12
C LEU A 250 7.67 -7.65 29.04
N GLU A 251 6.63 -8.46 29.19
CA GLU A 251 6.71 -9.68 29.98
C GLU A 251 7.78 -10.64 29.45
N ASP A 252 7.84 -10.84 28.13
CA ASP A 252 8.84 -11.69 27.49
C ASP A 252 10.26 -11.20 27.78
N VAL A 253 10.56 -9.91 27.58
CA VAL A 253 11.90 -9.38 27.82
C VAL A 253 12.28 -9.39 29.30
N TYR A 254 11.33 -9.13 30.21
CA TYR A 254 11.57 -9.20 31.65
C TYR A 254 11.82 -10.65 32.10
N LYS A 255 11.11 -11.63 31.52
CA LYS A 255 11.38 -13.06 31.74
C LYS A 255 12.76 -13.46 31.21
N ALA A 256 13.22 -12.85 30.12
CA ALA A 256 14.57 -13.02 29.59
C ALA A 256 15.66 -12.32 30.44
N GLY A 257 15.26 -11.44 31.37
CA GLY A 257 16.15 -10.73 32.29
C GLY A 257 16.60 -9.35 31.79
N ALA A 258 16.01 -8.82 30.72
CA ALA A 258 16.21 -7.43 30.29
C ALA A 258 15.64 -6.45 31.32
N THR A 259 16.16 -5.23 31.35
CA THR A 259 15.64 -4.18 32.25
C THR A 259 14.59 -3.30 31.60
N ASP A 260 14.55 -3.26 30.26
CA ASP A 260 13.64 -2.42 29.51
C ASP A 260 13.44 -2.90 28.06
N LEU A 261 12.40 -2.39 27.39
CA LEU A 261 12.17 -2.51 25.95
C LEU A 261 11.84 -1.14 25.36
N VAL A 262 12.63 -0.73 24.37
CA VAL A 262 12.39 0.47 23.56
C VAL A 262 12.24 0.04 22.10
N LEU A 263 11.16 0.50 21.48
CA LEU A 263 10.92 0.32 20.05
C LEU A 263 11.16 1.66 19.35
N LEU A 264 12.01 1.65 18.34
CA LEU A 264 12.37 2.81 17.50
C LEU A 264 12.06 2.50 16.04
N THR A 265 11.71 3.51 15.26
CA THR A 265 11.77 3.45 13.79
C THR A 265 13.19 3.73 13.31
N THR A 266 13.47 3.49 12.02
CA THR A 266 14.72 3.93 11.39
C THR A 266 14.89 5.45 11.55
N ARG A 267 13.81 6.21 11.37
CA ARG A 267 13.77 7.65 11.61
C ARG A 267 14.18 8.02 13.04
N ASP A 268 13.60 7.36 14.04
CA ASP A 268 13.91 7.61 15.44
C ASP A 268 15.38 7.31 15.74
N LEU A 269 15.94 6.23 15.16
CA LEU A 269 17.36 5.89 15.27
C LEU A 269 18.24 7.00 14.70
N LEU A 270 17.97 7.42 13.46
CA LEU A 270 18.71 8.46 12.76
C LEU A 270 18.71 9.78 13.55
N GLN A 271 17.53 10.23 13.98
CA GLN A 271 17.38 11.44 14.79
C GLN A 271 18.10 11.32 16.14
N LEU A 272 18.02 10.15 16.79
CA LEU A 272 18.65 9.94 18.09
C LEU A 272 20.18 9.95 18.00
N VAL A 273 20.75 9.43 16.93
CA VAL A 273 22.19 9.41 16.71
C VAL A 273 22.74 10.80 16.37
N GLU A 274 22.00 11.57 15.57
CA GLU A 274 22.29 12.97 15.29
C GLU A 274 22.20 13.83 16.57
N ASP A 275 21.12 13.70 17.35
CA ASP A 275 20.92 14.40 18.62
C ASP A 275 22.03 14.11 19.64
N LEU A 276 22.62 12.92 19.58
CA LEU A 276 23.71 12.48 20.44
C LEU A 276 25.09 12.87 19.88
N GLY A 277 25.17 13.43 18.67
CA GLY A 277 26.41 13.80 17.99
C GLY A 277 27.32 12.61 17.70
N SER A 278 26.75 11.41 17.54
CA SER A 278 27.52 10.16 17.37
C SER A 278 27.86 9.86 15.92
N SER A 279 27.04 10.32 14.97
CA SER A 279 27.29 10.28 13.52
C SER A 279 26.49 11.41 12.86
N PRO A 280 27.02 12.10 11.83
CA PRO A 280 26.26 13.11 11.11
C PRO A 280 25.14 12.46 10.30
N VAL A 281 23.93 13.02 10.38
CA VAL A 281 22.77 12.62 9.58
C VAL A 281 22.07 13.86 9.03
N SER A 282 21.85 13.87 7.72
CA SER A 282 21.18 14.96 7.02
C SER A 282 19.64 14.88 7.16
N GLU A 283 18.97 16.03 7.06
CA GLU A 283 17.50 16.10 7.01
C GLU A 283 16.94 15.30 5.83
N SER A 284 17.65 15.23 4.69
CA SER A 284 17.28 14.43 3.53
C SER A 284 17.20 12.93 3.84
N THR A 285 18.17 12.39 4.59
CA THR A 285 18.18 10.98 4.98
C THR A 285 17.04 10.65 5.94
N ILE A 286 16.76 11.56 6.88
CA ILE A 286 15.61 11.42 7.79
C ILE A 286 14.31 11.43 6.98
N ALA A 287 14.15 12.35 6.03
CA ALA A 287 12.97 12.41 5.17
C ALA A 287 12.83 11.17 4.27
N GLU A 288 13.93 10.60 3.77
CA GLU A 288 13.89 9.35 2.99
C GLU A 288 13.39 8.16 3.84
N SER A 289 13.78 8.09 5.11
CA SER A 289 13.26 7.08 6.04
C SER A 289 11.75 7.22 6.32
N GLU A 290 11.22 8.44 6.29
CA GLU A 290 9.78 8.71 6.38
C GLU A 290 9.03 8.27 5.13
N LYS A 291 9.65 8.43 3.95
CA LYS A 291 9.05 7.99 2.69
C LYS A 291 8.97 6.47 2.63
N VAL A 292 9.98 5.73 3.08
CA VAL A 292 9.88 4.25 3.14
C VAL A 292 8.74 3.79 4.07
N LEU A 293 8.45 4.52 5.14
CA LEU A 293 7.27 4.28 5.99
C LEU A 293 5.93 4.53 5.27
N ALA A 294 5.91 5.33 4.18
CA ALA A 294 4.76 5.66 3.36
C ALA A 294 4.65 4.83 2.06
N VAL A 295 5.77 4.43 1.46
CA VAL A 295 5.86 3.59 0.24
C VAL A 295 5.30 2.19 0.46
N ARG A 296 5.19 1.73 1.73
CA ARG A 296 4.50 0.47 2.08
C ARG A 296 2.97 0.52 2.00
N ASN A 297 2.39 1.68 1.69
CA ASN A 297 0.96 1.87 1.54
C ASN A 297 0.65 2.32 0.10
N VAL A 298 0.85 1.42 -0.87
CA VAL A 298 0.26 1.60 -2.20
C VAL A 298 -1.25 1.49 -2.03
N HIS A 299 -1.97 2.55 -2.40
CA HIS A 299 -3.42 2.63 -2.25
C HIS A 299 -4.10 2.54 -3.61
N TRP A 300 -5.32 2.03 -3.61
CA TRP A 300 -6.14 2.15 -4.81
C TRP A 300 -6.44 3.60 -5.12
N THR A 301 -6.47 3.94 -6.40
CA THR A 301 -7.01 5.21 -6.86
C THR A 301 -8.47 5.05 -7.26
N LEU A 302 -9.22 6.15 -7.27
CA LEU A 302 -10.61 6.14 -7.76
C LEU A 302 -10.68 5.72 -9.23
N GLY A 303 -9.70 6.11 -10.06
CA GLY A 303 -9.59 5.68 -11.46
C GLY A 303 -9.40 4.17 -11.57
N GLY A 304 -8.41 3.61 -10.88
CA GLY A 304 -8.13 2.17 -10.89
C GLY A 304 -9.30 1.33 -10.36
N TYR A 305 -10.02 1.83 -9.35
CA TYR A 305 -11.27 1.22 -8.88
C TYR A 305 -12.34 1.13 -9.99
N VAL A 306 -12.60 2.26 -10.66
CA VAL A 306 -13.60 2.35 -11.73
C VAL A 306 -13.22 1.44 -12.91
N ASP A 307 -11.94 1.43 -13.29
CA ASP A 307 -11.44 0.63 -14.40
C ASP A 307 -11.46 -0.87 -14.08
N LEU A 308 -11.11 -1.29 -12.86
CA LEU A 308 -11.25 -2.68 -12.43
C LEU A 308 -12.69 -3.15 -12.54
N ILE A 309 -13.63 -2.34 -12.03
CA ILE A 309 -15.05 -2.70 -12.09
C ILE A 309 -15.52 -2.77 -13.55
N HIS A 310 -15.09 -1.84 -14.40
CA HIS A 310 -15.43 -1.85 -15.82
C HIS A 310 -14.85 -3.08 -16.54
N ALA A 311 -13.59 -3.43 -16.29
CA ALA A 311 -12.94 -4.61 -16.84
C ALA A 311 -13.63 -5.91 -16.42
N LEU A 312 -14.06 -6.01 -15.15
CA LEU A 312 -14.86 -7.13 -14.66
C LEU A 312 -16.20 -7.25 -15.39
N GLU A 313 -16.88 -6.14 -15.66
CA GLU A 313 -18.14 -6.12 -16.41
C GLU A 313 -17.91 -6.56 -17.89
N ILE A 314 -16.85 -6.08 -18.54
CA ILE A 314 -16.51 -6.46 -19.93
C ILE A 314 -16.15 -7.94 -20.06
N GLU A 315 -15.37 -8.49 -19.13
CA GLU A 315 -14.98 -9.91 -19.15
C GLU A 315 -16.10 -10.87 -18.70
N GLY A 316 -17.32 -10.38 -18.45
CA GLY A 316 -18.46 -11.19 -18.04
C GLY A 316 -18.39 -11.66 -16.57
N TYR A 317 -17.70 -10.89 -15.73
CA TYR A 317 -17.61 -11.10 -14.28
C TYR A 317 -18.49 -10.12 -13.49
N ASP A 318 -19.65 -9.73 -14.03
CA ASP A 318 -20.60 -8.78 -13.43
C ASP A 318 -20.98 -9.13 -11.99
N MET A 319 -21.08 -10.43 -11.68
CA MET A 319 -21.33 -10.93 -10.34
C MET A 319 -20.26 -10.47 -9.33
N ARG A 320 -18.98 -10.47 -9.72
CA ARG A 320 -17.86 -10.06 -8.86
C ARG A 320 -17.81 -8.55 -8.69
N ALA A 321 -18.07 -7.81 -9.77
CA ALA A 321 -18.25 -6.36 -9.71
C ALA A 321 -19.35 -5.96 -8.72
N ARG A 322 -20.52 -6.64 -8.76
CA ARG A 322 -21.61 -6.40 -7.81
C ARG A 322 -21.23 -6.69 -6.36
N VAL A 323 -20.50 -7.79 -6.12
CA VAL A 323 -20.01 -8.14 -4.77
C VAL A 323 -19.04 -7.09 -4.23
N ILE A 324 -18.09 -6.61 -5.05
CA ILE A 324 -17.15 -5.55 -4.65
C ILE A 324 -17.89 -4.27 -4.29
N ARG A 325 -18.84 -3.83 -5.12
CA ARG A 325 -19.65 -2.63 -4.85
C ARG A 325 -20.50 -2.79 -3.59
N ALA A 326 -21.13 -3.95 -3.40
CA ALA A 326 -21.96 -4.19 -2.22
C ALA A 326 -21.12 -4.21 -0.93
N ALA A 327 -19.95 -4.85 -0.95
CA ALA A 327 -19.02 -4.81 0.17
C ALA A 327 -18.56 -3.38 0.48
N ALA A 328 -18.21 -2.60 -0.54
CA ALA A 328 -17.85 -1.19 -0.40
C ALA A 328 -18.99 -0.34 0.19
N ALA A 329 -20.23 -0.51 -0.30
CA ALA A 329 -21.41 0.16 0.21
C ALA A 329 -21.73 -0.23 1.67
N ASN A 330 -21.37 -1.46 2.08
CA ASN A 330 -21.57 -1.99 3.43
C ASN A 330 -20.35 -1.79 4.35
N GLY A 331 -19.61 -0.69 4.17
CA GLY A 331 -18.50 -0.33 5.05
C GLY A 331 -17.24 -1.19 4.89
N GLY A 332 -17.08 -1.85 3.74
CA GLY A 332 -15.86 -2.57 3.36
C GLY A 332 -15.91 -4.09 3.54
N THR A 333 -17.03 -4.64 4.03
CA THR A 333 -17.17 -6.09 4.27
C THR A 333 -18.55 -6.59 3.86
N LEU A 334 -18.62 -7.87 3.49
CA LEU A 334 -19.86 -8.52 3.08
C LEU A 334 -19.89 -9.96 3.60
N ALA A 335 -20.98 -10.37 4.25
CA ALA A 335 -21.10 -11.72 4.78
C ALA A 335 -21.30 -12.75 3.65
N ARG A 336 -20.92 -14.01 3.92
CA ARG A 336 -21.03 -15.10 2.94
C ARG A 336 -22.45 -15.27 2.40
N GLU A 337 -23.47 -15.13 3.26
CA GLU A 337 -24.87 -15.24 2.87
C GLU A 337 -25.28 -14.13 1.89
N ASP A 338 -24.91 -12.89 2.18
CA ASP A 338 -25.17 -11.75 1.31
C ASP A 338 -24.50 -11.90 -0.06
N VAL A 339 -23.31 -12.54 -0.12
CA VAL A 339 -22.62 -12.83 -1.39
C VAL A 339 -23.47 -13.74 -2.27
N TYR A 340 -24.11 -14.76 -1.69
CA TYR A 340 -25.00 -15.66 -2.42
C TYR A 340 -26.27 -14.94 -2.90
N ASP A 341 -26.86 -14.11 -2.05
CA ASP A 341 -28.05 -13.32 -2.38
C ASP A 341 -27.77 -12.33 -3.52
N ILE A 342 -26.65 -11.60 -3.45
CA ILE A 342 -26.23 -10.66 -4.50
C ILE A 342 -25.88 -11.42 -5.79
N ALA A 343 -25.23 -12.57 -5.68
CA ALA A 343 -24.87 -13.39 -6.82
C ALA A 343 -26.11 -14.05 -7.49
N GLY A 344 -27.24 -14.14 -6.80
CA GLY A 344 -28.44 -14.82 -7.28
C GLY A 344 -28.22 -16.31 -7.49
N ILE A 345 -27.32 -16.93 -6.72
CA ILE A 345 -26.98 -18.35 -6.79
C ILE A 345 -27.10 -18.96 -5.41
N SER A 346 -27.54 -20.22 -5.32
CA SER A 346 -27.59 -20.90 -4.02
C SER A 346 -26.23 -21.52 -3.69
N GLU A 347 -25.97 -21.73 -2.39
CA GLU A 347 -24.78 -22.46 -1.96
C GLU A 347 -24.76 -23.92 -2.46
N ALA A 348 -25.92 -24.49 -2.82
CA ALA A 348 -26.01 -25.81 -3.41
C ALA A 348 -25.55 -25.84 -4.89
N ASP A 349 -25.68 -24.72 -5.60
CA ASP A 349 -25.38 -24.64 -7.04
C ASP A 349 -23.93 -24.28 -7.33
N ARG A 350 -23.28 -23.49 -6.45
CA ARG A 350 -21.91 -23.00 -6.71
C ARG A 350 -21.07 -22.77 -5.46
N SER A 351 -19.85 -23.30 -5.50
CA SER A 351 -18.82 -23.01 -4.50
C SER A 351 -18.19 -21.64 -4.73
N LEU A 352 -17.95 -20.92 -3.64
CA LEU A 352 -17.18 -19.66 -3.62
C LEU A 352 -15.66 -19.89 -3.52
N ARG A 353 -15.17 -21.14 -3.67
CA ARG A 353 -13.72 -21.39 -3.81
C ARG A 353 -13.19 -20.64 -5.03
N GLN A 354 -12.05 -19.96 -4.87
CA GLN A 354 -11.40 -19.19 -5.93
C GLN A 354 -12.29 -18.08 -6.53
N PHE A 355 -13.32 -17.64 -5.79
CA PHE A 355 -14.22 -16.60 -6.26
C PHE A 355 -13.48 -15.29 -6.58
N ALA A 356 -12.48 -14.92 -5.77
CA ALA A 356 -11.67 -13.71 -5.95
C ALA A 356 -10.60 -13.83 -7.05
N THR A 357 -10.28 -15.03 -7.53
CA THR A 357 -9.13 -15.26 -8.43
C THR A 357 -9.23 -14.47 -9.75
N PRO A 358 -10.39 -14.35 -10.42
CA PRO A 358 -10.50 -13.49 -11.60
C PRO A 358 -10.30 -12.00 -11.29
N VAL A 359 -10.69 -11.53 -10.10
CA VAL A 359 -10.46 -10.15 -9.66
C VAL A 359 -8.96 -9.90 -9.50
N GLN A 360 -8.25 -10.80 -8.84
CA GLN A 360 -6.79 -10.73 -8.67
C GLN A 360 -6.06 -10.77 -10.01
N ARG A 361 -6.51 -11.61 -10.95
CA ARG A 361 -5.93 -11.69 -12.30
C ARG A 361 -6.09 -10.38 -13.06
N LEU A 362 -7.30 -9.81 -13.05
CA LEU A 362 -7.58 -8.55 -13.73
C LEU A 362 -6.88 -7.36 -13.07
N THR A 363 -6.74 -7.38 -11.74
CA THR A 363 -5.94 -6.39 -11.02
C THR A 363 -4.50 -6.40 -11.52
N ARG A 364 -3.86 -7.57 -11.60
CA ARG A 364 -2.49 -7.70 -12.12
C ARG A 364 -2.35 -7.29 -13.58
N GLN A 365 -3.37 -7.53 -14.40
CA GLN A 365 -3.38 -7.05 -15.76
C GLN A 365 -3.39 -5.52 -15.81
N LEU A 366 -4.26 -4.88 -15.02
CA LEU A 366 -4.34 -3.42 -14.94
C LEU A 366 -3.10 -2.78 -14.31
N GLU A 367 -2.43 -3.48 -13.39
CA GLU A 367 -1.09 -3.11 -12.89
C GLU A 367 -0.08 -3.11 -14.04
N GLY A 368 -0.04 -4.18 -14.85
CA GLY A 368 0.83 -4.25 -16.02
C GLY A 368 0.52 -3.23 -17.13
N GLU A 369 -0.72 -2.73 -17.19
CA GLU A 369 -1.15 -1.66 -18.10
C GLU A 369 -0.89 -0.25 -17.53
N GLY A 370 -0.41 -0.14 -16.28
CA GLY A 370 -0.19 1.13 -15.58
C GLY A 370 -1.48 1.88 -15.23
N VAL A 371 -2.62 1.19 -15.24
CA VAL A 371 -3.95 1.74 -14.90
C VAL A 371 -4.18 1.67 -13.39
N VAL A 372 -3.68 0.62 -12.74
CA VAL A 372 -3.69 0.44 -11.29
C VAL A 372 -2.24 0.49 -10.79
N PRO A 373 -1.94 1.21 -9.70
CA PRO A 373 -0.60 1.19 -9.12
C PRO A 373 -0.16 -0.24 -8.75
N GLU A 374 1.09 -0.58 -9.01
CA GLU A 374 1.61 -1.91 -8.71
C GLU A 374 1.73 -2.14 -7.19
N GLY A 375 1.22 -3.28 -6.71
CA GLY A 375 1.30 -3.65 -5.29
C GLY A 375 0.13 -3.16 -4.45
N VAL A 376 -0.99 -2.78 -5.08
CA VAL A 376 -2.22 -2.46 -4.34
C VAL A 376 -2.77 -3.67 -3.57
N PRO A 377 -3.48 -3.47 -2.44
CA PRO A 377 -4.17 -4.54 -1.74
C PRO A 377 -5.18 -5.28 -2.64
N ASP A 378 -5.43 -6.56 -2.40
CA ASP A 378 -6.43 -7.33 -3.14
C ASP A 378 -7.81 -6.61 -3.15
N ALA A 379 -8.32 -6.29 -4.34
CA ALA A 379 -9.63 -5.64 -4.51
C ALA A 379 -10.82 -6.45 -3.97
N LEU A 380 -10.64 -7.76 -3.78
CA LEU A 380 -11.62 -8.63 -3.15
C LEU A 380 -10.91 -9.76 -2.42
N LYS A 381 -10.94 -9.74 -1.09
CA LYS A 381 -10.28 -10.71 -0.23
C LYS A 381 -11.30 -11.61 0.46
N ALA A 382 -11.02 -12.91 0.50
CA ALA A 382 -11.86 -13.86 1.23
C ALA A 382 -11.50 -13.86 2.72
N ASP A 383 -12.51 -13.71 3.58
CA ASP A 383 -12.36 -13.72 5.03
C ASP A 383 -12.67 -15.10 5.61
N TYR A 384 -11.90 -15.56 6.59
CA TYR A 384 -12.04 -16.89 7.20
C TYR A 384 -12.03 -16.77 8.73
N ASP A 385 -12.93 -17.51 9.40
CA ASP A 385 -12.97 -17.66 10.87
C ASP A 385 -12.42 -19.05 11.29
N GLY A 386 -11.32 -19.47 10.64
CA GLY A 386 -10.69 -20.78 10.82
C GLY A 386 -10.59 -21.61 9.54
N PRO A 387 -10.13 -22.88 9.63
CA PRO A 387 -10.01 -23.77 8.48
C PRO A 387 -11.41 -24.15 7.94
N GLY A 388 -11.69 -23.79 6.68
CA GLY A 388 -12.99 -24.12 6.08
C GLY A 388 -13.41 -23.17 4.96
N LYS A 389 -14.71 -22.90 4.91
CA LYS A 389 -15.31 -21.98 3.93
C LYS A 389 -15.10 -20.54 4.38
N ALA A 390 -14.92 -19.62 3.43
CA ALA A 390 -14.86 -18.19 3.72
C ALA A 390 -16.18 -17.73 4.37
N VAL A 391 -16.09 -16.97 5.47
CA VAL A 391 -17.23 -16.39 6.20
C VAL A 391 -17.76 -15.11 5.56
N GLY A 392 -17.00 -14.54 4.62
CA GLY A 392 -17.37 -13.33 3.89
C GLY A 392 -16.26 -12.89 2.95
N TYR A 393 -16.42 -11.69 2.39
CA TYR A 393 -15.39 -11.00 1.63
C TYR A 393 -15.21 -9.57 2.13
N SER A 394 -13.97 -9.10 2.05
CA SER A 394 -13.58 -7.74 2.37
C SER A 394 -12.97 -7.04 1.15
N VAL A 395 -13.09 -5.72 1.12
CA VAL A 395 -12.51 -4.84 0.11
C VAL A 395 -11.65 -3.77 0.78
N PRO A 396 -10.71 -3.12 0.05
CA PRO A 396 -9.92 -2.01 0.57
C PRO A 396 -10.82 -0.90 1.14
N ASN A 397 -10.40 -0.25 2.23
CA ASN A 397 -11.23 0.72 2.94
C ASN A 397 -11.55 1.95 2.06
N GLU A 398 -10.62 2.34 1.20
CA GLU A 398 -10.79 3.41 0.23
C GLU A 398 -11.94 3.15 -0.77
N PHE A 399 -12.30 1.88 -1.03
CA PHE A 399 -13.43 1.56 -1.92
C PHE A 399 -14.76 2.04 -1.34
N VAL A 400 -14.90 2.15 -0.02
CA VAL A 400 -16.12 2.67 0.63
C VAL A 400 -16.38 4.10 0.19
N GLU A 401 -15.34 4.94 0.19
CA GLU A 401 -15.43 6.33 -0.24
C GLU A 401 -15.59 6.42 -1.76
N PHE A 402 -14.87 5.59 -2.52
CA PHE A 402 -14.98 5.54 -3.98
C PHE A 402 -16.39 5.17 -4.44
N GLU A 403 -17.00 4.16 -3.84
CA GLU A 403 -18.35 3.72 -4.20
C GLU A 403 -19.39 4.77 -3.82
N GLN A 404 -19.22 5.52 -2.73
CA GLN A 404 -20.08 6.66 -2.41
C GLN A 404 -20.00 7.75 -3.50
N VAL A 405 -18.80 8.04 -3.99
CA VAL A 405 -18.60 9.01 -5.09
C VAL A 405 -19.23 8.51 -6.39
N VAL A 406 -19.03 7.23 -6.73
CA VAL A 406 -19.57 6.60 -7.94
C VAL A 406 -21.10 6.54 -7.90
N SER A 407 -21.68 6.04 -6.80
CA SER A 407 -23.14 5.94 -6.61
C SER A 407 -23.82 7.31 -6.63
N ALA A 408 -23.25 8.31 -5.96
CA ALA A 408 -23.78 9.68 -5.99
C ALA A 408 -23.70 10.29 -7.40
N SER A 409 -22.65 9.98 -8.15
CA SER A 409 -22.49 10.43 -9.54
C SER A 409 -23.49 9.75 -10.47
N ALA A 410 -23.74 8.45 -10.30
CA ALA A 410 -24.71 7.69 -11.08
C ALA A 410 -26.15 8.22 -10.87
N ALA A 411 -26.53 8.55 -9.64
CA ALA A 411 -27.85 9.11 -9.33
C ALA A 411 -28.13 10.46 -10.03
N ILE A 412 -27.10 11.30 -10.17
CA ILE A 412 -27.20 12.57 -10.92
C ILE A 412 -27.47 12.29 -12.40
N VAL A 413 -26.79 11.30 -12.97
CA VAL A 413 -26.94 10.95 -14.37
C VAL A 413 -28.32 10.36 -14.67
N GLU A 414 -28.84 9.52 -13.78
CA GLU A 414 -30.18 8.95 -13.90
C GLU A 414 -31.29 10.02 -13.80
N GLN A 415 -31.10 11.03 -12.93
CA GLN A 415 -32.05 12.13 -12.77
C GLN A 415 -32.13 13.04 -14.01
N GLU A 416 -31.00 13.30 -14.68
CA GLU A 416 -30.92 14.16 -15.86
C GLU A 416 -31.19 13.44 -17.20
N ALA A 417 -31.08 12.10 -17.24
CA ALA A 417 -31.40 11.26 -18.41
C ALA A 417 -32.87 11.32 -18.86
N THR A 418 -33.74 11.98 -18.09
CA THR A 418 -35.15 12.26 -18.41
C THR A 418 -35.36 13.52 -19.28
N THR A 419 -34.28 14.26 -19.61
CA THR A 419 -34.34 15.54 -20.33
C THR A 419 -34.01 15.39 -21.83
N ASP A 420 -34.70 16.18 -22.65
CA ASP A 420 -34.73 16.17 -24.12
C ASP A 420 -33.34 16.06 -24.81
N TRP A 421 -33.28 15.28 -25.90
CA TRP A 421 -32.08 14.76 -26.56
C TRP A 421 -31.23 15.77 -27.34
N SER A 422 -31.49 17.08 -27.18
CA SER A 422 -30.74 18.17 -27.82
C SER A 422 -29.61 18.76 -26.95
N VAL A 423 -29.47 18.34 -25.68
CA VAL A 423 -28.61 19.00 -24.67
C VAL A 423 -27.32 18.22 -24.31
N ARG A 424 -26.94 17.20 -25.11
CA ARG A 424 -25.83 16.28 -24.79
C ARG A 424 -24.54 16.96 -24.36
N ASP A 425 -24.08 18.01 -25.03
CA ASP A 425 -22.79 18.63 -24.69
C ASP A 425 -22.82 19.50 -23.42
N GLN A 426 -23.94 20.18 -23.16
CA GLN A 426 -24.06 21.07 -22.00
C GLN A 426 -24.34 20.29 -20.72
N VAL A 427 -25.19 19.25 -20.80
CA VAL A 427 -25.41 18.29 -19.71
C VAL A 427 -24.13 17.52 -19.41
N ARG A 428 -23.42 17.03 -20.45
CA ARG A 428 -22.12 16.35 -20.29
C ARG A 428 -21.08 17.25 -19.64
N ALA A 429 -21.03 18.54 -19.99
CA ALA A 429 -20.13 19.49 -19.36
C ALA A 429 -20.48 19.77 -17.88
N GLN A 430 -21.78 19.89 -17.55
CA GLN A 430 -22.26 20.08 -16.18
C GLN A 430 -21.99 18.85 -15.32
N MET A 431 -22.27 17.64 -15.83
CA MET A 431 -21.98 16.37 -15.17
C MET A 431 -20.48 16.15 -14.99
N ARG A 432 -19.65 16.38 -16.02
CA ARG A 432 -18.18 16.36 -15.89
C ARG A 432 -17.69 17.30 -14.80
N SER A 433 -18.26 18.51 -14.73
CA SER A 433 -17.89 19.49 -13.70
C SER A 433 -18.34 19.07 -12.30
N ALA A 434 -19.52 18.45 -12.15
CA ALA A 434 -20.02 17.94 -10.88
C ALA A 434 -19.19 16.76 -10.35
N ILE A 435 -18.90 15.78 -11.21
CA ILE A 435 -18.06 14.61 -10.88
C ILE A 435 -16.64 15.08 -10.53
N LYS A 436 -16.08 16.02 -11.30
CA LYS A 436 -14.75 16.58 -11.02
C LYS A 436 -14.67 17.28 -9.67
N ARG A 437 -15.63 18.15 -9.36
CA ARG A 437 -15.68 18.87 -8.07
C ARG A 437 -15.76 17.91 -6.89
N ARG A 438 -16.44 16.77 -7.05
CA ARG A 438 -16.62 15.79 -5.98
C ARG A 438 -15.39 14.89 -5.82
N ALA A 439 -14.80 14.40 -6.92
CA ALA A 439 -13.53 13.67 -6.89
C ALA A 439 -12.38 14.52 -6.28
N GLN A 440 -12.37 15.83 -6.55
CA GLN A 440 -11.42 16.78 -5.95
C GLN A 440 -11.62 16.98 -4.44
N ALA A 441 -12.86 16.90 -3.93
CA ALA A 441 -13.15 17.04 -2.50
C ALA A 441 -12.73 15.82 -1.66
N HIS A 442 -12.55 14.66 -2.31
CA HIS A 442 -12.21 13.37 -1.69
C HIS A 442 -10.77 12.91 -1.99
N GLY A 443 -9.87 13.84 -2.34
CA GLY A 443 -8.44 13.53 -2.44
C GLY A 443 -7.97 12.83 -3.73
N SER A 444 -8.79 12.76 -4.78
CA SER A 444 -8.35 12.30 -6.13
C SER A 444 -8.53 13.36 -7.23
N PRO A 445 -7.81 14.51 -7.18
CA PRO A 445 -7.89 15.54 -8.23
C PRO A 445 -7.36 15.07 -9.60
N GLU A 446 -6.40 14.15 -9.61
CA GLU A 446 -5.65 13.73 -10.80
C GLU A 446 -6.48 12.85 -11.75
N ASP A 447 -7.32 11.98 -11.19
CA ASP A 447 -8.17 11.05 -11.94
C ASP A 447 -9.58 11.59 -12.26
N ALA A 448 -9.91 12.76 -11.72
CA ALA A 448 -11.25 13.33 -11.78
C ALA A 448 -11.82 13.49 -13.21
N SER A 449 -10.95 13.70 -14.20
CA SER A 449 -11.35 13.75 -15.61
C SER A 449 -11.66 12.36 -16.16
N HIS A 450 -10.78 11.39 -15.91
CA HIS A 450 -10.89 10.00 -16.37
C HIS A 450 -12.13 9.33 -15.78
N VAL A 451 -12.31 9.44 -14.46
CA VAL A 451 -13.50 8.95 -13.74
C VAL A 451 -14.77 9.53 -14.34
N ALA A 452 -14.80 10.83 -14.65
CA ALA A 452 -15.96 11.45 -15.30
C ALA A 452 -16.21 10.89 -16.71
N GLU A 453 -15.16 10.59 -17.48
CA GLU A 453 -15.33 10.00 -18.82
C GLU A 453 -15.88 8.57 -18.77
N VAL A 454 -15.33 7.72 -17.89
CA VAL A 454 -15.79 6.32 -17.75
C VAL A 454 -17.23 6.26 -17.25
N LEU A 455 -17.57 7.05 -16.21
CA LEU A 455 -18.93 7.08 -15.67
C LEU A 455 -19.97 7.60 -16.68
N LEU A 456 -19.62 8.63 -17.46
CA LEU A 456 -20.49 9.16 -18.50
C LEU A 456 -20.64 8.20 -19.67
N GLY A 457 -19.56 7.56 -20.12
CA GLY A 457 -19.61 6.56 -21.18
C GLY A 457 -20.50 5.38 -20.82
N ARG A 458 -20.46 4.94 -19.55
CA ARG A 458 -21.32 3.86 -19.04
C ARG A 458 -22.80 4.23 -19.04
N ALA A 459 -23.15 5.44 -18.59
CA ALA A 459 -24.53 5.89 -18.62
C ALA A 459 -25.08 6.06 -20.05
N GLU A 460 -24.23 6.51 -20.99
CA GLU A 460 -24.58 6.56 -22.41
C GLU A 460 -24.83 5.16 -23.01
N ALA A 461 -24.08 4.14 -22.59
CA ALA A 461 -24.29 2.76 -23.02
C ALA A 461 -25.58 2.15 -22.46
N GLN A 462 -25.90 2.44 -21.18
CA GLN A 462 -27.14 1.97 -20.53
C GLN A 462 -28.40 2.63 -21.13
N THR A 463 -28.34 3.92 -21.47
CA THR A 463 -29.45 4.63 -22.14
C THR A 463 -29.67 4.20 -23.58
N LYS A 464 -28.62 3.82 -24.33
CA LYS A 464 -28.75 3.23 -25.68
C LYS A 464 -29.41 1.85 -25.68
N HIS A 465 -29.23 1.06 -24.63
CA HIS A 465 -29.91 -0.25 -24.48
C HIS A 465 -31.34 -0.16 -23.95
N ALA A 466 -31.77 1.00 -23.43
CA ALA A 466 -33.12 1.24 -22.93
C ALA A 466 -34.10 1.84 -23.98
N ALA A 467 -33.66 2.06 -25.22
CA ALA A 467 -34.56 2.52 -26.29
C ALA A 467 -35.59 1.41 -26.62
N PRO A 468 -36.90 1.70 -26.62
CA PRO A 468 -37.92 0.66 -26.74
C PRO A 468 -37.93 0.07 -28.15
N ALA A 469 -38.05 -1.26 -28.20
CA ALA A 469 -38.60 -1.97 -29.36
C ALA A 469 -40.05 -1.51 -29.58
N ALA A 470 -40.24 -0.38 -30.24
CA ALA A 470 -41.52 0.15 -30.65
C ALA A 470 -41.50 0.42 -32.16
N GLU A 471 -41.26 -0.61 -32.96
CA GLU A 471 -41.59 -0.57 -34.39
C GLU A 471 -41.75 -1.99 -34.98
N ILE A 472 -42.50 -2.86 -34.29
CA ILE A 472 -43.08 -4.05 -34.93
C ILE A 472 -44.48 -4.26 -34.36
N GLY A 473 -45.51 -3.91 -35.14
CA GLY A 473 -46.83 -4.49 -34.93
C GLY A 473 -48.06 -3.67 -35.37
N LEU A 474 -48.57 -4.04 -36.54
CA LEU A 474 -50.01 -4.23 -36.85
C LEU A 474 -50.82 -3.03 -37.36
N ASP A 475 -50.78 -2.86 -38.69
CA ASP A 475 -51.96 -2.49 -39.48
C ASP A 475 -52.89 -3.71 -39.58
N GLN A 476 -53.83 -3.83 -38.64
CA GLN A 476 -55.09 -4.55 -38.81
C GLN A 476 -56.15 -3.96 -37.88
N SER A 477 -57.11 -3.24 -38.45
CA SER A 477 -58.55 -3.52 -38.36
C SER A 477 -59.41 -2.25 -38.44
N ALA A 478 -60.15 -2.14 -39.54
CA ALA A 478 -61.45 -1.47 -39.55
C ALA A 478 -62.30 -2.06 -40.69
N GLN A 479 -62.93 -3.20 -40.42
CA GLN A 479 -64.11 -3.64 -41.15
C GLN A 479 -65.26 -2.66 -40.84
N SER A 480 -65.89 -2.13 -41.88
CA SER A 480 -67.26 -1.61 -41.84
C SER A 480 -68.15 -2.49 -42.71
N PRO A 481 -69.38 -2.83 -42.27
CA PRO A 481 -70.32 -3.66 -43.02
C PRO A 481 -71.32 -2.80 -43.82
N GLN A 482 -71.54 -3.14 -45.10
CA GLN A 482 -72.81 -2.90 -45.84
C GLN A 482 -72.75 -3.69 -47.17
N GLU A 483 -73.51 -4.77 -47.27
CA GLU A 483 -74.78 -4.85 -48.02
C GLU A 483 -74.67 -4.64 -49.54
N SER A 484 -74.72 -5.78 -50.25
CA SER A 484 -75.53 -6.08 -51.44
C SER A 484 -75.66 -5.04 -52.57
N ARG A 485 -75.26 -5.44 -53.79
CA ARG A 485 -76.18 -5.64 -54.94
C ARG A 485 -75.44 -6.13 -56.20
N LYS A 486 -75.95 -7.26 -56.70
CA LYS A 486 -76.00 -7.77 -58.08
C LYS A 486 -74.71 -8.12 -58.81
#